data_AF-A0ABD0USY3-F1
#
_entry.id   AF-A0ABD0USY3-F1
#
_cell.length_a   1.000
_cell.length_b   1.000
_cell.length_c   1.000
_cell.angle_alpha   90.00
_cell.angle_beta   90.00
_cell.angle_gamma   90.00
#
_symmetry.space_group_name_H-M   'P 1'
#
loop_
_entity.id
_entity.type
_entity.pdbx_description
1 polymer ?
#
loop_
_entity_poly.entity_id
_entity_poly.type
_entity_poly.pdbx_seq_one_letter_code
_entity_poly.pdbx_strand_id
1 'polypeptide(L)'
;MGSCVSYEATAVAPVMTAKLILPDGDLREFAWPVKASHAIQKETDCFVCDADDMEFDGFVTAIPADEELRPGQIYFVLPRSMLGQPMQAENLAALAVKASSALMKAAQGGKRALMLSEMWSPATTVKKTTRKRRNGGMGRCFETNLSAIPE
;
A
#
# COMPACT_ATOMS: atom_id res chain seq x y z
N MET A 1 -30.85 8.06 12.87
CA MET A 1 -30.37 8.69 11.62
C MET A 1 -28.86 8.56 11.59
N GLY A 2 -28.31 7.74 10.69
CA GLY A 2 -26.88 7.45 10.63
C GLY A 2 -26.13 8.60 9.95
N SER A 3 -25.10 9.16 10.61
CA SER A 3 -24.21 10.13 9.99
C SER A 3 -23.22 9.39 9.09
N CYS A 4 -23.40 9.52 7.79
CA CYS A 4 -22.48 9.00 6.80
C CYS A 4 -21.18 9.83 6.85
N VAL A 5 -20.09 9.24 7.31
CA VAL A 5 -18.75 9.83 7.20
C VAL A 5 -18.25 9.53 5.78
N SER A 6 -18.64 10.37 4.83
CA SER A 6 -18.06 10.32 3.49
C SER A 6 -16.69 10.97 3.54
N TYR A 7 -15.66 10.17 3.30
CA TYR A 7 -14.28 10.60 3.17
C TYR A 7 -14.15 11.47 1.91
N GLU A 8 -14.11 12.79 2.07
CA GLU A 8 -13.70 13.73 1.03
C GLU A 8 -12.18 13.56 0.80
N ALA A 9 -11.83 12.55 -0.01
CA ALA A 9 -10.55 12.57 -0.70
C ALA A 9 -10.67 13.57 -1.84
N THR A 10 -9.86 14.64 -1.82
CA THR A 10 -9.67 15.49 -2.99
C THR A 10 -9.46 14.60 -4.21
N ALA A 11 -10.42 14.63 -5.14
CA ALA A 11 -10.52 13.77 -6.30
C ALA A 11 -9.41 14.07 -7.32
N VAL A 12 -8.17 13.74 -6.94
CA VAL A 12 -7.14 13.38 -7.91
C VAL A 12 -7.57 11.99 -8.37
N ALA A 13 -7.91 11.84 -9.65
CA ALA A 13 -8.20 10.53 -10.24
C ALA A 13 -7.17 9.50 -9.72
N PRO A 14 -7.59 8.30 -9.29
CA PRO A 14 -6.64 7.30 -8.84
C PRO A 14 -5.66 7.05 -9.98
N VAL A 15 -4.42 7.51 -9.81
CA VAL A 15 -3.35 7.24 -10.76
C VAL A 15 -3.18 5.73 -10.71
N MET A 16 -3.51 5.05 -11.80
CA MET A 16 -3.23 3.63 -11.91
C MET A 16 -1.71 3.49 -11.91
N THR A 17 -1.21 2.74 -10.93
CA THR A 17 0.22 2.48 -10.74
C THR A 17 0.43 0.97 -10.77
N ALA A 18 1.59 0.54 -11.24
CA ALA A 18 2.01 -0.84 -11.05
C ALA A 18 2.44 -0.99 -9.60
N LYS A 19 1.90 -2.01 -8.92
CA LYS A 19 2.09 -2.20 -7.48
C LYS A 19 2.97 -3.41 -7.25
N LEU A 20 4.20 -3.17 -6.82
CA LEU A 20 5.18 -4.23 -6.54
C LEU A 20 5.31 -4.43 -5.03
N ILE A 21 4.94 -5.63 -4.56
CA ILE A 21 5.04 -6.00 -3.14
C ILE A 21 6.35 -6.75 -2.92
N LEU A 22 7.19 -6.20 -2.05
CA LEU A 22 8.48 -6.77 -1.68
C LEU A 22 8.31 -7.96 -0.72
N PRO A 23 9.32 -8.86 -0.60
CA PRO A 23 9.26 -9.98 0.33
C PRO A 23 9.08 -9.53 1.79
N ASP A 24 9.59 -8.34 2.11
CA ASP A 24 9.48 -7.68 3.42
C ASP A 24 8.06 -7.15 3.72
N GLY A 25 7.15 -7.16 2.74
CA GLY A 25 5.79 -6.65 2.86
C GLY A 25 5.65 -5.14 2.62
N ASP A 26 6.70 -4.51 2.11
CA ASP A 26 6.68 -3.13 1.65
C ASP A 26 6.13 -3.01 0.22
N LEU A 27 5.58 -1.84 -0.11
CA LEU A 27 5.00 -1.54 -1.42
C LEU A 27 5.87 -0.56 -2.19
N ARG A 28 6.17 -0.86 -3.46
CA ARG A 28 6.75 0.07 -4.42
C ARG A 28 5.75 0.31 -5.55
N GLU A 29 5.42 1.58 -5.78
CA GLU A 29 4.46 1.99 -6.82
C GLU A 29 5.17 2.67 -7.98
N PHE A 30 4.85 2.26 -9.21
CA PHE A 30 5.37 2.84 -10.44
C PHE A 30 4.25 3.46 -11.26
N ALA A 31 4.39 4.74 -11.61
CA ALA A 31 3.38 5.47 -12.40
C ALA A 31 3.57 5.31 -13.93
N TRP A 32 4.65 4.66 -14.37
CA TRP A 32 4.93 4.34 -15.77
C TRP A 32 5.33 2.87 -15.90
N PRO A 33 5.29 2.30 -17.12
CA PRO A 33 5.81 0.97 -17.38
C PRO A 33 7.30 0.87 -17.01
N VAL A 34 7.64 -0.07 -16.14
CA VAL A 34 9.02 -0.30 -15.70
C VAL A 34 9.38 -1.74 -15.95
N LYS A 35 10.55 -1.99 -16.55
CA LYS A 35 11.07 -3.35 -16.73
C LYS A 35 11.17 -4.10 -15.41
N ALA A 36 10.76 -5.36 -15.37
CA ALA A 36 10.84 -6.21 -14.18
C ALA A 36 12.25 -6.20 -13.56
N SER A 37 13.29 -6.35 -14.38
CA SER A 37 14.70 -6.29 -13.93
C SER A 37 15.06 -4.99 -13.20
N HIS A 38 14.50 -3.86 -13.64
CA HIS A 38 14.75 -2.57 -13.02
C HIS A 38 13.97 -2.41 -11.72
N ALA A 39 12.74 -2.95 -11.69
CA ALA A 39 11.86 -2.86 -10.54
C ALA A 39 12.44 -3.57 -9.29
N ILE A 40 13.15 -4.69 -9.49
CA ILE A 40 13.78 -5.51 -8.45
C ILE A 40 15.32 -5.43 -8.42
N GLN A 41 15.90 -4.32 -8.88
CA GLN A 41 17.37 -4.19 -8.98
C GLN A 41 18.11 -4.37 -7.64
N LYS A 42 17.45 -4.12 -6.50
CA LYS A 42 18.07 -4.27 -5.17
C LYS A 42 17.95 -5.70 -4.63
N GLU A 43 17.06 -6.49 -5.21
CA GLU A 43 16.65 -7.80 -4.74
C GLU A 43 17.28 -8.88 -5.66
N THR A 44 18.57 -9.16 -5.46
CA THR A 44 19.42 -9.91 -6.41
C THR A 44 19.09 -11.41 -6.54
N ASP A 45 18.47 -12.03 -5.53
CA ASP A 45 18.06 -13.44 -5.56
C ASP A 45 16.53 -13.60 -5.63
N CYS A 46 15.86 -12.62 -6.23
CA CYS A 46 14.41 -12.59 -6.38
C CYS A 46 13.99 -12.53 -7.84
N PHE A 47 12.71 -12.81 -8.07
CA PHE A 47 12.04 -12.63 -9.35
C PHE A 47 10.69 -11.94 -9.14
N VAL A 48 10.13 -11.38 -10.21
CA VAL A 48 8.80 -10.77 -10.19
C VAL A 48 7.80 -11.77 -10.75
N CYS A 49 6.64 -11.87 -10.12
CA CYS A 49 5.52 -12.70 -10.56
C CYS A 49 4.24 -11.86 -10.57
N ASP A 50 3.38 -12.11 -11.54
CA ASP A 50 2.05 -11.48 -11.62
C ASP A 50 1.13 -12.10 -10.55
N ALA A 51 0.37 -11.26 -9.85
CA ALA A 51 -0.58 -11.75 -8.86
C ALA A 51 -1.68 -12.61 -9.48
N ASP A 52 -2.07 -12.35 -10.74
CA ASP A 52 -3.13 -13.08 -11.42
C ASP A 52 -2.69 -14.50 -11.84
N ASP A 53 -1.38 -14.73 -12.01
CA ASP A 53 -0.80 -16.05 -12.34
C ASP A 53 -0.56 -16.93 -11.08
N MET A 54 -0.82 -16.40 -9.88
CA MET A 54 -0.62 -17.13 -8.64
C MET A 54 -1.87 -17.90 -8.21
N GLU A 55 -1.80 -19.22 -8.27
CA GLU A 55 -2.84 -20.12 -7.76
C GLU A 55 -2.30 -21.12 -6.73
N PHE A 56 -3.18 -21.60 -5.86
CA PHE A 56 -2.83 -22.67 -4.91
C PHE A 56 -2.47 -23.96 -5.67
N ASP A 57 -1.39 -24.63 -5.24
CA ASP A 57 -0.80 -25.82 -5.88
C ASP A 57 -0.30 -25.59 -7.32
N GLY A 58 -0.42 -24.36 -7.84
CA GLY A 58 0.12 -23.95 -9.11
C GLY A 58 1.61 -23.62 -9.04
N PHE A 59 2.26 -23.61 -10.20
CA PHE A 59 3.65 -23.20 -10.35
C PHE A 59 3.71 -21.71 -10.69
N VAL A 60 4.46 -20.96 -9.89
CA VAL A 60 4.71 -19.54 -10.18
C VAL A 60 5.63 -19.38 -11.38
N THR A 61 5.25 -18.48 -12.27
CA THR A 61 6.02 -18.07 -13.43
C THR A 61 6.76 -16.76 -13.13
N ALA A 62 8.01 -16.67 -13.56
CA ALA A 62 8.74 -15.42 -13.49
C ALA A 62 8.41 -14.56 -14.71
N ILE A 63 8.08 -13.30 -14.46
CA ILE A 63 8.01 -12.28 -15.51
C ILE A 63 9.42 -12.08 -16.08
N PRO A 64 9.60 -12.13 -17.42
CA PRO A 64 10.85 -11.85 -18.07
C PRO A 64 11.47 -10.51 -17.65
N ALA A 65 12.79 -10.48 -17.51
CA ALA A 65 13.54 -9.29 -17.09
C ALA A 65 13.28 -8.04 -17.94
N ASP A 66 12.97 -8.23 -19.23
CA ASP A 66 12.71 -7.18 -20.21
C ASP A 66 11.24 -6.77 -20.31
N GLU A 67 10.33 -7.52 -19.70
CA GLU A 67 8.91 -7.21 -19.72
C GLU A 67 8.58 -6.07 -18.75
N GLU A 68 7.67 -5.18 -19.16
CA GLU A 68 7.29 -4.00 -18.42
C GLU A 68 6.09 -4.26 -17.51
N LEU A 69 6.21 -3.86 -16.25
CA LEU A 69 5.14 -3.92 -15.26
C LEU A 69 4.05 -2.91 -15.61
N ARG A 70 2.82 -3.40 -15.76
CA ARG A 70 1.70 -2.60 -16.25
C ARG A 70 1.03 -1.84 -15.10
N PRO A 71 0.70 -0.55 -15.29
CA PRO A 71 -0.11 0.18 -14.32
C PRO A 71 -1.48 -0.47 -14.09
N GLY A 72 -1.93 -0.48 -12.83
CA GLY A 72 -3.21 -1.10 -12.43
C GLY A 72 -3.09 -2.57 -12.03
N GLN A 73 -1.91 -3.18 -12.19
CA GLN A 73 -1.64 -4.56 -11.81
C GLN A 73 -0.84 -4.66 -10.52
N ILE A 74 -0.97 -5.82 -9.86
CA ILE A 74 -0.23 -6.16 -8.64
C ILE A 74 0.78 -7.24 -8.97
N TYR A 75 2.01 -7.02 -8.53
CA TYR A 75 3.14 -7.90 -8.73
C TYR A 75 3.77 -8.24 -7.39
N PHE A 76 4.26 -9.46 -7.26
CA PHE A 76 4.98 -9.91 -6.08
C PHE A 76 6.43 -10.18 -6.41
N VAL A 77 7.31 -9.80 -5.49
CA VAL A 77 8.71 -10.19 -5.51
C VAL A 77 8.86 -11.44 -4.68
N LEU A 78 9.33 -12.52 -5.30
CA LEU A 78 9.51 -13.82 -4.66
C LEU A 78 10.98 -14.25 -4.72
N PRO A 79 11.50 -14.93 -3.68
CA PRO A 79 12.82 -15.55 -3.72
C PRO A 79 12.90 -16.62 -4.80
N ARG A 80 14.04 -16.72 -5.48
CA ARG A 80 14.26 -17.73 -6.53
C ARG A 80 14.09 -19.17 -6.06
N SER A 81 14.22 -19.45 -4.77
CA SER A 81 13.96 -20.78 -4.20
C SER A 81 12.51 -21.25 -4.42
N MET A 82 11.57 -20.34 -4.67
CA MET A 82 10.16 -20.66 -4.93
C MET A 82 9.88 -20.97 -6.41
N LEU A 83 10.83 -20.73 -7.32
CA LEU A 83 10.69 -21.12 -8.72
C LEU A 83 10.70 -22.65 -8.84
N GLY A 84 9.67 -23.20 -9.50
CA GLY A 84 9.53 -24.64 -9.72
C GLY A 84 9.00 -25.42 -8.51
N GLN A 85 8.54 -24.72 -7.46
CA GLN A 85 7.81 -25.33 -6.35
C GLN A 85 6.33 -24.98 -6.43
N PRO A 86 5.42 -25.91 -6.06
CA PRO A 86 3.99 -25.62 -6.01
C PRO A 86 3.69 -24.62 -4.89
N MET A 87 2.81 -23.66 -5.18
CA MET A 87 2.38 -22.65 -4.22
C MET A 87 1.53 -23.24 -3.11
N GLN A 88 2.14 -23.35 -1.92
CA GLN A 88 1.45 -23.74 -0.70
C GLN A 88 0.42 -22.68 -0.28
N ALA A 89 -0.69 -23.12 0.29
CA ALA A 89 -1.79 -22.25 0.72
C ALA A 89 -1.31 -21.20 1.74
N GLU A 90 -0.39 -21.59 2.62
CA GLU A 90 0.19 -20.74 3.66
C GLU A 90 0.99 -19.58 3.05
N ASN A 91 1.78 -19.88 2.00
CA ASN A 91 2.59 -18.87 1.30
C ASN A 91 1.69 -17.89 0.54
N LEU A 92 0.67 -18.40 -0.17
CA LEU A 92 -0.28 -17.56 -0.89
C LEU A 92 -1.07 -16.66 0.08
N ALA A 93 -1.53 -17.21 1.19
CA ALA A 93 -2.20 -16.45 2.24
C ALA A 93 -1.27 -15.37 2.84
N ALA A 94 -0.01 -15.70 3.11
CA ALA A 94 0.97 -14.75 3.61
C ALA A 94 1.20 -13.60 2.61
N LEU A 95 1.28 -13.89 1.31
CA LEU A 95 1.39 -12.86 0.26
C LEU A 95 0.14 -11.97 0.22
N ALA A 96 -1.06 -12.55 0.31
CA ALA A 96 -2.31 -11.79 0.34
C ALA A 96 -2.42 -10.86 1.56
N VAL A 97 -1.96 -11.32 2.73
CA VAL A 97 -1.91 -10.51 3.96
C VAL A 97 -0.89 -9.38 3.82
N LYS A 98 0.30 -9.68 3.30
CA LYS A 98 1.34 -8.67 3.02
C LYS A 98 0.81 -7.63 2.04
N ALA A 99 0.16 -8.05 0.95
CA ALA A 99 -0.47 -7.18 -0.02
C ALA A 99 -1.49 -6.25 0.63
N SER A 100 -2.42 -6.81 1.40
CA SER A 100 -3.44 -6.03 2.10
C SER A 100 -2.81 -5.00 3.03
N SER A 101 -1.80 -5.39 3.82
CA SER A 101 -1.09 -4.47 4.71
C SER A 101 -0.38 -3.35 3.94
N ALA A 102 0.38 -3.69 2.91
CA ALA A 102 1.06 -2.76 2.01
C ALA A 102 0.10 -1.73 1.40
N LEU A 103 -1.01 -2.21 0.84
CA LEU A 103 -2.04 -1.38 0.21
C LEU A 103 -2.74 -0.47 1.22
N MET A 104 -3.06 -0.98 2.41
CA MET A 104 -3.70 -0.19 3.48
C MET A 104 -2.77 0.92 3.97
N LYS A 105 -1.47 0.65 4.12
CA LYS A 105 -0.46 1.66 4.47
C LYS A 105 -0.38 2.75 3.41
N ALA A 106 -0.37 2.37 2.13
CA ALA A 106 -0.35 3.31 1.01
C ALA A 106 -1.62 4.15 0.89
N ALA A 107 -2.78 3.61 1.28
CA ALA A 107 -4.05 4.33 1.31
C ALA A 107 -4.16 5.34 2.48
N GLN A 108 -3.56 5.03 3.63
CA GLN A 108 -3.63 5.88 4.83
C GLN A 108 -2.58 7.01 4.84
N GLY A 109 -1.46 6.82 4.15
CA GLY A 109 -0.46 7.86 3.95
C GLY A 109 -0.87 8.81 2.83
N GLY A 110 -1.38 10.00 3.15
CA GLY A 110 -1.70 11.08 2.19
C GLY A 110 -0.51 11.63 1.36
N LYS A 111 0.57 10.86 1.22
CA LYS A 111 1.74 11.13 0.40
C LYS A 111 2.07 9.83 -0.31
N ARG A 112 1.50 9.63 -1.50
CA ARG A 112 1.89 8.53 -2.39
C ARG A 112 3.36 8.74 -2.72
N ALA A 113 4.26 7.93 -2.17
CA ALA A 113 5.63 7.85 -2.64
C ALA A 113 5.62 7.07 -3.95
N LEU A 114 5.02 7.69 -4.98
CA LEU A 114 5.22 7.28 -6.35
C LEU A 114 6.72 7.43 -6.56
N MET A 115 7.42 6.36 -6.96
CA MET A 115 8.61 6.65 -7.75
C MET A 115 8.07 7.45 -8.92
N LEU A 116 8.46 8.73 -9.03
CA LEU A 116 8.27 9.60 -10.18
C LEU A 116 9.63 9.70 -10.86
N SER A 117 9.71 9.40 -12.16
CA SER A 117 10.96 9.43 -12.89
C SER A 117 11.50 10.85 -12.80
N GLU A 118 12.73 10.96 -12.33
CA GLU A 118 13.33 12.17 -11.82
C GLU A 118 13.50 13.21 -12.94
N MET A 119 12.60 14.19 -12.99
CA MET A 119 12.87 15.46 -13.63
C MET A 119 12.56 16.57 -12.63
N TRP A 120 13.61 16.91 -11.86
CA TRP A 120 13.93 18.24 -11.33
C TRP A 120 12.73 19.17 -11.01
N SER A 121 12.44 19.33 -9.71
CA SER A 121 12.56 20.61 -8.98
C SER A 121 12.20 20.44 -7.50
N PRO A 122 13.09 20.79 -6.54
CA PRO A 122 12.73 20.96 -5.15
C PRO A 122 12.35 22.42 -4.89
N ALA A 123 11.06 22.70 -4.79
CA ALA A 123 10.55 23.85 -4.06
C ALA A 123 9.16 23.43 -3.56
N THR A 124 8.93 23.20 -2.28
CA THR A 124 8.88 24.27 -1.29
C THR A 124 9.33 23.79 0.09
N THR A 125 10.23 24.55 0.70
CA THR A 125 10.42 24.57 2.15
C THR A 125 9.11 25.00 2.83
N VAL A 126 8.31 24.04 3.31
CA VAL A 126 7.26 24.37 4.30
C VAL A 126 7.93 24.41 5.65
N LYS A 127 8.20 25.64 6.10
CA LYS A 127 8.71 25.98 7.42
C LYS A 127 7.84 25.30 8.49
N LYS A 128 8.47 24.49 9.34
CA LYS A 128 7.93 24.11 10.65
C LYS A 128 7.64 25.39 11.43
N THR A 129 6.39 25.84 11.45
CA THR A 129 5.95 26.80 12.46
C THR A 129 5.36 26.02 13.61
N THR A 130 6.17 25.80 14.64
CA THR A 130 5.70 25.54 16.00
C THR A 130 4.73 26.65 16.41
N ARG A 131 3.43 26.38 16.28
CA ARG A 131 2.39 27.22 16.91
C ARG A 131 1.97 26.59 18.22
N LYS A 132 2.66 27.02 19.27
CA LYS A 132 2.23 26.99 20.67
C LYS A 132 0.87 27.68 20.80
N ARG A 133 -0.19 26.94 21.11
CA ARG A 133 -1.44 27.43 21.71
C ARG A 133 -1.92 26.36 22.69
N ARG A 134 -1.60 26.52 23.97
CA ARG A 134 -2.45 27.09 25.04
C ARG A 134 -3.64 26.18 25.39
N ASN A 135 -3.43 25.51 26.53
CA ASN A 135 -4.35 25.02 27.56
C ASN A 135 -5.82 25.46 27.49
N GLY A 136 -6.70 24.50 27.79
CA GLY A 136 -8.16 24.61 27.92
C GLY A 136 -8.76 23.28 27.47
N GLY A 137 -8.92 22.26 28.31
CA GLY A 137 -9.65 22.30 29.56
C GLY A 137 -11.14 22.14 29.26
N MET A 138 -11.67 20.92 29.33
CA MET A 138 -12.93 20.56 29.99
C MET A 138 -13.24 19.10 29.64
N GLY A 139 -12.80 18.18 30.51
CA GLY A 139 -13.42 16.86 30.57
C GLY A 139 -14.90 17.03 30.88
N ARG A 140 -15.74 16.17 30.32
CA ARG A 140 -17.10 16.01 30.82
C ARG A 140 -17.28 14.57 31.22
N CYS A 141 -17.32 14.39 32.53
CA CYS A 141 -17.75 13.20 33.21
C CYS A 141 -19.18 12.86 32.76
N PHE A 142 -19.40 11.59 32.42
CA PHE A 142 -20.74 11.05 32.30
C PHE A 142 -21.29 10.83 33.71
N GLU A 143 -22.24 11.67 34.13
CA GLU A 143 -23.10 11.36 35.27
C GLU A 143 -24.42 10.80 34.75
N THR A 144 -24.65 9.52 35.01
CA THR A 144 -25.94 8.85 34.88
C THR A 144 -26.81 9.28 36.04
N ASN A 145 -27.77 10.17 35.80
CA ASN A 145 -28.83 10.45 36.77
C ASN A 145 -30.13 9.78 36.32
N LEU A 146 -30.40 8.61 36.91
CA LEU A 146 -31.70 7.94 36.93
C LEU A 146 -32.56 8.62 37.99
N SER A 147 -33.52 9.47 37.59
CA SER A 147 -34.78 9.65 38.31
C SER A 147 -35.69 10.64 37.57
N ALA A 148 -36.82 10.13 37.06
CA ALA A 148 -38.08 10.86 36.95
C ALA A 148 -39.18 9.89 36.47
N ILE A 149 -39.91 9.30 37.41
CA ILE A 149 -41.26 8.78 37.22
C ILE A 149 -42.19 9.86 37.80
N PRO A 150 -43.26 10.26 37.11
CA PRO A 150 -44.49 10.63 37.77
C PRO A 150 -45.60 9.60 37.51
N GLU A 151 -46.47 9.50 38.51
CA GLU A 151 -47.56 8.53 38.73
C GLU A 151 -48.55 8.34 37.58
#